data_AF-A0AA40CA41-F1
#
_entry.id   AF-A0AA40CA41-F1
#
_cell.length_a   1.000
_cell.length_b   1.000
_cell.length_c   1.000
_cell.angle_alpha   90.00
_cell.angle_beta   90.00
_cell.angle_gamma   90.00
#
_symmetry.space_group_name_H-M   'P 1'
#
loop_
_entity.id
_entity.type
_entity.pdbx_description
1 polymer ?
#
loop_
_entity_poly.entity_id
_entity_poly.type
_entity_poly.pdbx_seq_one_letter_code
_entity_poly.pdbx_strand_id
1 'polypeptide(L)'
;MAVESSAGESNSGGGGQERLPMPSRNPLPLSASQEAQIRDIYYARVRSFCTDEIKAFAACALGRTFSVPFACREPHRAMNNCMKIHANQKEQDAAREEWFSQRMERQLERERKARRKAEQEAFLREWWGLPEKDRESAQREMEKLRMGERIGGFTSANRTKRTEGSREKGDGGGSGR
;
A
#
# COMPACT_ATOMS: atom_id res chain seq x y z
N MET A 1 21.75 56.81 19.79
CA MET A 1 20.46 56.15 20.00
C MET A 1 20.58 54.73 19.47
N ALA A 2 20.90 53.80 20.37
CA ALA A 2 20.91 52.37 20.07
C ALA A 2 19.46 51.87 20.14
N VAL A 3 19.03 51.12 19.13
CA VAL A 3 17.85 50.27 19.21
C VAL A 3 18.25 48.87 18.78
N GLU A 4 18.42 48.05 19.80
CA GLU A 4 18.45 46.60 19.76
C GLU A 4 17.05 46.12 19.33
N SER A 5 16.96 45.15 18.44
CA SER A 5 15.70 44.45 18.18
C SER A 5 15.97 42.98 17.93
N SER A 6 15.54 42.22 18.93
CA SER A 6 15.67 40.79 19.11
C SER A 6 14.88 39.96 18.10
N ALA A 7 15.42 38.76 17.89
CA ALA A 7 14.74 37.46 17.78
C ALA A 7 13.55 37.31 16.82
N GLY A 8 13.76 36.48 15.79
CA GLY A 8 12.73 35.87 14.96
C GLY A 8 13.11 34.43 14.62
N GLU A 9 13.15 33.57 15.63
CA GLU A 9 13.38 32.14 15.52
C GLU A 9 12.26 31.49 14.71
N SER A 10 12.57 31.02 13.50
CA SER A 10 11.59 30.41 12.60
C SER A 10 11.44 28.93 12.91
N ASN A 11 10.41 28.66 13.69
CA ASN A 11 9.94 27.39 14.23
C ASN A 11 9.87 26.25 13.18
N SER A 12 10.51 25.13 13.51
CA SER A 12 10.46 23.85 12.81
C SER A 12 9.05 23.26 12.81
N GLY A 13 8.38 23.26 11.65
CA GLY A 13 7.11 22.58 11.44
C GLY A 13 7.25 21.06 11.36
N GLY A 14 7.49 20.41 12.50
CA GLY A 14 7.37 18.96 12.65
C GLY A 14 5.90 18.55 12.65
N GLY A 15 5.33 18.29 11.48
CA GLY A 15 3.99 17.74 11.34
C GLY A 15 3.92 16.31 11.88
N GLY A 16 3.52 16.16 13.15
CA GLY A 16 3.12 14.88 13.71
C GLY A 16 1.91 14.37 12.93
N GLN A 17 2.12 13.40 12.06
CA GLN A 17 1.02 12.73 11.36
C GLN A 17 0.14 12.04 12.38
N GLU A 18 -1.07 12.54 12.54
CA GLU A 18 -2.10 11.94 13.39
C GLU A 18 -2.40 10.53 12.87
N ARG A 19 -1.89 9.52 13.60
CA ARG A 19 -2.01 8.12 13.22
C ARG A 19 -3.48 7.73 13.28
N LEU A 20 -4.11 7.56 12.12
CA LEU A 20 -5.48 7.06 12.04
C LEU A 20 -5.58 5.74 12.83
N PRO A 21 -6.62 5.57 13.67
CA PRO A 21 -6.76 4.39 14.51
C PRO A 21 -6.88 3.15 13.64
N MET A 22 -5.99 2.17 13.87
CA MET A 22 -6.03 0.89 13.17
C MET A 22 -7.37 0.19 13.44
N PRO A 23 -8.11 -0.30 12.43
CA PRO A 23 -9.33 -1.06 12.63
C PRO A 23 -9.01 -2.46 13.19
N SER A 24 -8.93 -2.56 14.52
CA SER A 24 -8.69 -3.77 15.32
C SER A 24 -7.28 -4.40 15.25
N ARG A 25 -6.85 -4.96 16.38
CA ARG A 25 -5.56 -5.66 16.59
C ARG A 25 -5.51 -7.09 16.02
N ASN A 26 -6.62 -7.58 15.47
CA ASN A 26 -6.69 -8.89 14.81
C ASN A 26 -6.38 -8.68 13.32
N PRO A 27 -5.39 -9.36 12.71
CA PRO A 27 -5.03 -9.10 11.32
C PRO A 27 -6.24 -9.34 10.42
N LEU A 28 -6.79 -8.26 9.87
CA LEU A 28 -7.84 -8.32 8.87
C LEU A 28 -7.30 -9.12 7.67
N PRO A 29 -8.07 -10.08 7.13
CA PRO A 29 -7.66 -10.78 5.91
C PRO A 29 -7.66 -9.77 4.76
N LEU A 30 -6.47 -9.36 4.35
CA LEU A 30 -6.26 -8.44 3.23
C LEU A 30 -6.28 -9.23 1.92
N SER A 31 -6.56 -8.52 0.82
CA SER A 31 -6.39 -9.12 -0.50
C SER A 31 -4.90 -9.31 -0.81
N ALA A 32 -4.56 -10.29 -1.65
CA ALA A 32 -3.16 -10.60 -1.98
C ALA A 32 -2.37 -9.40 -2.54
N SER A 33 -3.04 -8.48 -3.27
CA SER A 33 -2.42 -7.25 -3.77
C SER A 33 -2.12 -6.25 -2.67
N GLN A 34 -2.98 -6.14 -1.65
CA GLN A 34 -2.76 -5.26 -0.49
C GLN A 34 -1.59 -5.78 0.36
N GLU A 35 -1.49 -7.10 0.56
CA GLU A 35 -0.35 -7.71 1.25
C GLU A 35 0.97 -7.57 0.49
N ALA A 36 0.94 -7.52 -0.85
CA ALA A 36 2.12 -7.21 -1.65
C ALA A 36 2.60 -5.77 -1.40
N GLN A 37 1.70 -4.78 -1.39
CA GLN A 37 2.04 -3.39 -1.09
C GLN A 37 2.63 -3.20 0.31
N ILE A 38 2.09 -3.92 1.30
CA ILE A 38 2.63 -3.92 2.67
C ILE A 38 4.03 -4.54 2.69
N ARG A 39 4.24 -5.64 1.96
CA ARG A 39 5.58 -6.26 1.82
C ARG A 39 6.58 -5.31 1.19
N ASP A 40 6.18 -4.49 0.23
CA ASP A 40 7.05 -3.50 -0.39
C ASP A 40 7.51 -2.43 0.62
N ILE A 41 6.59 -1.89 1.43
CA ILE A 41 6.92 -0.95 2.52
C ILE A 41 7.85 -1.61 3.55
N TYR A 42 7.52 -2.84 3.96
CA TYR A 42 8.34 -3.61 4.89
C TYR A 42 9.77 -3.81 4.35
N TYR A 43 9.93 -4.24 3.10
CA TYR A 43 11.25 -4.43 2.52
C TYR A 43 11.99 -3.09 2.32
N ALA A 44 11.29 -2.01 1.99
CA ALA A 44 11.90 -0.68 1.92
C ALA A 44 12.49 -0.26 3.28
N ARG A 45 11.76 -0.49 4.37
CA ARG A 45 12.20 -0.19 5.73
C ARG A 45 13.36 -1.08 6.20
N VAL A 46 13.29 -2.38 5.93
CA VAL A 46 14.42 -3.30 6.22
C VAL A 46 15.67 -2.88 5.45
N ARG A 47 15.53 -2.47 4.18
CA ARG A 47 16.64 -1.94 3.39
C ARG A 47 17.17 -0.61 3.91
N SER A 48 16.34 0.25 4.50
CA SER A 48 16.82 1.51 5.10
C SER A 48 17.72 1.29 6.31
N PHE A 49 17.49 0.23 7.10
CA PHE A 49 18.38 -0.13 8.21
C PHE A 49 19.70 -0.74 7.72
N CYS A 50 19.67 -1.51 6.63
CA CYS A 50 20.84 -2.19 6.07
C CYS A 50 21.53 -1.41 4.93
N THR A 51 21.41 -0.08 4.89
CA THR A 51 21.91 0.72 3.76
C THR A 51 23.41 0.57 3.52
N ASP A 52 24.21 0.49 4.59
CA ASP A 52 25.67 0.42 4.47
C ASP A 52 26.14 -0.91 3.87
N GLU A 53 25.54 -2.03 4.31
CA GLU A 53 25.80 -3.36 3.75
C GLU A 53 25.36 -3.46 2.28
N ILE A 54 24.22 -2.85 1.94
CA ILE A 54 23.72 -2.80 0.56
C ILE A 54 24.68 -1.98 -0.32
N LYS A 55 25.19 -0.84 0.17
CA LYS A 55 26.18 -0.03 -0.55
C LYS A 55 27.49 -0.79 -0.75
N ALA A 56 27.97 -1.52 0.25
CA ALA A 56 29.17 -2.34 0.14
C ALA A 56 29.01 -3.46 -0.92
N PHE A 57 27.84 -4.13 -0.93
CA PHE A 57 27.52 -5.10 -1.98
C PHE A 57 27.43 -4.45 -3.37
N ALA A 58 26.76 -3.30 -3.48
CA ALA A 58 26.65 -2.55 -4.73
C ALA A 58 28.03 -2.15 -5.26
N ALA A 59 28.90 -1.59 -4.43
CA ALA A 59 30.25 -1.21 -4.81
C ALA A 59 31.07 -2.39 -5.35
N CYS A 60 30.92 -3.59 -4.78
CA CYS A 60 31.56 -4.80 -5.31
C CYS A 60 30.93 -5.26 -6.65
N ALA A 61 29.61 -5.14 -6.80
CA ALA A 61 28.88 -5.55 -7.98
C ALA A 61 29.02 -4.57 -9.17
N LEU A 62 29.45 -3.32 -8.94
CA LEU A 62 29.72 -2.36 -10.01
C LEU A 62 30.79 -2.92 -10.96
N GLY A 63 30.42 -3.16 -12.22
CA GLY A 63 31.32 -3.65 -13.27
C GLY A 63 31.55 -5.17 -13.29
N ARG A 64 30.90 -5.94 -12.41
CA ARG A 64 30.90 -7.40 -12.43
C ARG A 64 29.47 -7.86 -12.66
N THR A 65 29.19 -8.56 -13.75
CA THR A 65 27.84 -9.09 -14.05
C THR A 65 27.77 -10.59 -13.82
N PHE A 66 28.73 -11.32 -14.39
CA PHE A 66 28.76 -12.79 -14.32
C PHE A 66 29.50 -13.34 -13.11
N SER A 67 30.50 -12.62 -12.58
CA SER A 67 31.34 -13.09 -11.47
C SER A 67 30.89 -12.64 -10.08
N VAL A 68 29.82 -11.84 -9.97
CA VAL A 68 29.25 -11.33 -8.69
C VAL A 68 29.03 -12.41 -7.63
N PRO A 69 28.38 -13.56 -7.91
CA PRO A 69 28.04 -14.52 -6.86
C PRO A 69 29.27 -15.17 -6.22
N PHE A 70 30.42 -15.14 -6.90
CA PHE A 70 31.69 -15.68 -6.40
C PHE A 70 32.57 -14.58 -5.81
N ALA A 71 32.79 -13.49 -6.56
CA ALA A 71 33.69 -12.40 -6.17
C ALA A 71 33.13 -11.53 -5.02
N CYS A 72 31.81 -11.34 -4.97
CA CYS A 72 31.12 -10.49 -3.99
C CYS A 72 30.37 -11.31 -2.93
N ARG A 73 30.79 -12.56 -2.70
CA ARG A 73 30.10 -13.49 -1.78
C ARG A 73 30.10 -13.00 -0.33
N GLU A 74 31.17 -12.36 0.10
CA GLU A 74 31.31 -11.84 1.47
C GLU A 74 30.37 -10.65 1.76
N PRO A 75 30.38 -9.54 0.98
CA PRO A 75 29.42 -8.46 1.19
C PRO A 75 27.98 -8.91 0.96
N HIS A 76 27.73 -9.86 0.06
CA HIS A 76 26.40 -10.46 -0.12
C HIS A 76 25.91 -11.19 1.14
N ARG A 77 26.79 -11.90 1.86
CA ARG A 77 26.43 -12.57 3.11
C ARG A 77 26.17 -11.55 4.23
N ALA A 78 27.02 -10.53 4.35
CA ALA A 78 26.85 -9.47 5.35
C ALA A 78 25.50 -8.74 5.19
N MET A 79 25.18 -8.33 3.96
CA MET A 79 23.87 -7.75 3.62
C MET A 79 22.71 -8.67 3.99
N ASN A 80 22.76 -9.95 3.61
CA ASN A 80 21.68 -10.90 3.92
C ASN A 80 21.54 -11.16 5.43
N ASN A 81 22.64 -11.15 6.18
CA ASN A 81 22.60 -11.30 7.63
C ASN A 81 21.92 -10.09 8.29
N CYS A 82 22.26 -8.86 7.86
CA CYS A 82 21.59 -7.66 8.33
C CYS A 82 20.08 -7.71 8.06
N MET A 83 19.68 -8.07 6.83
CA MET A 83 18.27 -8.17 6.48
C MET A 83 17.52 -9.20 7.32
N LYS A 84 18.15 -10.33 7.67
CA LYS A 84 17.55 -11.35 8.55
C LYS A 84 17.36 -10.85 9.98
N ILE A 85 18.28 -10.05 10.52
CA ILE A 85 18.17 -9.49 11.88
C ILE A 85 16.99 -8.52 11.98
N HIS A 86 16.78 -7.70 10.95
CA HIS A 86 15.67 -6.74 10.91
C HIS A 86 14.36 -7.34 10.37
N ALA A 87 14.36 -8.60 9.93
CA ALA A 87 13.17 -9.27 9.41
C ALA A 87 12.22 -9.75 10.52
N ASN A 88 11.75 -8.83 11.35
CA ASN A 88 10.92 -9.12 12.52
C ASN A 88 9.43 -8.89 12.26
N GLN A 89 8.58 -9.64 12.97
CA GLN A 89 7.12 -9.46 12.92
C GLN A 89 6.70 -8.03 13.32
N LYS A 90 7.41 -7.43 14.29
CA LYS A 90 7.17 -6.04 14.73
C LYS A 90 7.29 -5.03 13.58
N GLU A 91 8.27 -5.22 12.70
CA GLU A 91 8.44 -4.36 11.53
C GLU A 91 7.35 -4.58 10.49
N GLN A 92 6.87 -5.82 10.34
CA GLN A 92 5.74 -6.11 9.45
C GLN A 92 4.46 -5.46 9.96
N ASP A 93 4.19 -5.50 11.27
CA ASP A 93 3.00 -4.87 11.85
C ASP A 93 3.09 -3.34 11.79
N ALA A 94 4.28 -2.78 12.01
CA ALA A 94 4.50 -1.34 11.85
C ALA A 94 4.47 -0.90 10.37
N ALA A 95 4.79 -1.76 9.42
CA ALA A 95 4.59 -1.52 7.98
C ALA A 95 3.10 -1.61 7.59
N ARG A 96 2.34 -2.51 8.20
CA ARG A 96 0.87 -2.54 8.06
C ARG A 96 0.25 -1.24 8.56
N GLU A 97 0.64 -0.80 9.76
CA GLU A 97 0.18 0.47 10.35
C GLU A 97 0.43 1.65 9.42
N GLU A 98 1.64 1.76 8.88
CA GLU A 98 2.02 2.80 7.93
C GLU A 98 1.20 2.70 6.63
N TRP A 99 1.00 1.50 6.10
CA TRP A 99 0.19 1.30 4.90
C TRP A 99 -1.27 1.74 5.14
N PHE A 100 -1.81 1.50 6.33
CA PHE A 100 -3.15 1.93 6.71
C PHE A 100 -3.23 3.44 6.97
N SER A 101 -2.21 4.07 7.59
CA SER A 101 -2.21 5.52 7.84
C SER A 101 -2.16 6.32 6.54
N GLN A 102 -1.35 5.87 5.57
CA GLN A 102 -1.26 6.47 4.24
C GLN A 102 -2.51 6.26 3.37
N ARG A 103 -3.56 5.59 3.87
CA ARG A 103 -4.78 5.36 3.08
C ARG A 103 -5.41 6.65 2.58
N MET A 104 -5.57 7.64 3.47
CA MET A 104 -6.19 8.91 3.10
C MET A 104 -5.32 9.68 2.10
N GLU A 105 -4.01 9.61 2.27
CA GLU A 105 -3.04 10.22 1.35
C GLU A 105 -3.13 9.59 -0.05
N ARG A 106 -3.20 8.26 -0.15
CA ARG A 106 -3.37 7.56 -1.44
C ARG A 106 -4.67 7.92 -2.13
N GLN A 107 -5.76 8.14 -1.39
CA GLN A 107 -7.03 8.60 -1.97
C GLN A 107 -6.89 10.00 -2.55
N LEU A 108 -6.34 10.93 -1.77
CA LEU A 108 -6.11 12.31 -2.22
C LEU A 108 -5.18 12.37 -3.43
N GLU A 109 -4.14 11.54 -3.47
CA GLU A 109 -3.23 11.45 -4.60
C GLU A 109 -3.94 10.92 -5.86
N ARG A 110 -4.82 9.91 -5.72
CA ARG A 110 -5.65 9.41 -6.82
C ARG A 110 -6.61 10.47 -7.33
N GLU A 111 -7.28 11.21 -6.44
CA GLU A 111 -8.16 12.33 -6.82
C GLU A 111 -7.39 13.43 -7.56
N ARG A 112 -6.19 13.78 -7.07
CA ARG A 112 -5.31 14.77 -7.72
C ARG A 112 -4.87 14.31 -9.11
N LYS A 113 -4.45 13.05 -9.26
CA LYS A 113 -4.06 12.46 -10.54
C LYS A 113 -5.26 12.36 -11.49
N ALA A 114 -6.43 11.99 -10.98
CA ALA A 114 -7.67 11.94 -11.75
C ALA A 114 -8.08 13.31 -12.28
N ARG A 115 -7.99 14.35 -11.44
CA ARG A 115 -8.23 15.74 -11.86
C ARG A 115 -7.27 16.17 -12.98
N ARG A 116 -5.97 15.94 -12.80
CA ARG A 116 -4.96 16.23 -13.85
C ARG A 116 -5.22 15.47 -15.13
N LYS A 117 -5.64 14.19 -15.04
CA LYS A 117 -5.98 13.39 -16.22
C LYS A 117 -7.24 13.92 -16.92
N ALA A 118 -8.24 14.36 -16.16
CA ALA A 118 -9.45 14.96 -16.72
C ALA A 118 -9.15 16.28 -17.44
N GLU A 119 -8.29 17.13 -16.86
CA GLU A 119 -7.78 18.35 -17.52
C GLU A 119 -7.01 18.00 -18.81
N GLN A 120 -6.13 17.00 -18.77
CA GLN A 120 -5.40 16.53 -19.95
C GLN A 120 -6.32 15.95 -21.03
N GLU A 121 -7.34 15.16 -20.65
CA GLU A 121 -8.33 14.61 -21.59
C GLU A 121 -9.16 15.72 -22.22
N ALA A 122 -9.59 16.72 -21.44
CA ALA A 122 -10.33 17.88 -21.95
C ALA A 122 -9.49 18.67 -22.97
N PHE A 123 -8.23 18.97 -22.61
CA PHE A 123 -7.29 19.66 -23.51
C PHE A 123 -7.05 18.86 -24.80
N LEU A 124 -6.78 17.55 -24.69
CA LEU A 124 -6.59 16.69 -25.86
C LEU A 124 -7.85 16.63 -26.73
N ARG A 125 -9.03 16.61 -26.14
CA ARG A 125 -10.29 16.52 -26.86
C ARG A 125 -10.60 17.81 -27.63
N GLU A 126 -10.36 18.96 -26.99
CA GLU A 126 -10.42 20.28 -27.63
C GLU A 126 -9.41 20.39 -28.77
N TRP A 127 -8.14 20.00 -28.52
CA TRP A 127 -7.07 20.03 -29.51
C TRP A 127 -7.38 19.20 -30.76
N TRP A 128 -8.00 18.02 -30.58
CA TRP A 128 -8.36 17.13 -31.67
C TRP A 128 -9.75 17.40 -32.28
N GLY A 129 -10.48 18.41 -31.79
CA GLY A 129 -11.81 18.77 -32.29
C GLY A 129 -12.88 17.69 -32.09
N LEU A 130 -12.72 16.82 -31.09
CA LEU A 130 -13.72 15.78 -30.78
C LEU A 130 -14.95 16.42 -30.09
N PRO A 131 -16.18 15.93 -30.34
CA PRO A 131 -17.40 16.41 -29.67
C PRO A 131 -17.29 16.31 -28.16
N GLU A 132 -17.96 17.11 -27.33
CA GLU A 132 -17.90 16.96 -25.87
C GLU A 132 -18.30 15.54 -25.42
N LYS A 133 -17.70 15.02 -24.34
CA LYS A 133 -17.99 13.66 -23.85
C LYS A 133 -19.40 13.64 -23.26
N ASP A 134 -20.21 12.63 -23.60
CA ASP A 134 -21.59 12.51 -23.12
C ASP A 134 -21.65 12.69 -21.60
N ARG A 135 -22.48 13.62 -21.12
CA ARG A 135 -22.53 14.00 -19.70
C ARG A 135 -22.79 12.81 -18.78
N GLU A 136 -23.57 11.84 -19.23
CA GLU A 136 -23.82 10.59 -18.50
C GLU A 136 -22.57 9.70 -18.38
N SER A 137 -21.76 9.63 -19.45
CA SER A 137 -20.52 8.86 -19.44
C SER A 137 -19.47 9.51 -18.54
N ALA A 138 -19.39 10.85 -18.53
CA ALA A 138 -18.54 11.63 -17.64
C ALA A 138 -18.96 11.47 -16.17
N GLN A 139 -20.27 11.51 -15.88
CA GLN A 139 -20.80 11.27 -14.53
C GLN A 139 -20.48 9.87 -14.01
N ARG A 140 -20.67 8.83 -14.83
CA ARG A 140 -20.34 7.44 -14.46
C ARG A 140 -18.84 7.26 -14.21
N GLU A 141 -17.99 7.95 -14.95
CA GLU A 141 -16.53 7.88 -14.76
C GLU A 141 -16.10 8.64 -13.49
N MET A 142 -16.65 9.83 -13.23
CA MET A 142 -16.42 10.55 -11.98
C MET A 142 -16.92 9.79 -10.75
N GLU A 143 -18.07 9.12 -10.84
CA GLU A 143 -18.61 8.29 -9.76
C GLU A 143 -17.70 7.08 -9.46
N LYS A 144 -17.18 6.41 -10.50
CA LYS A 144 -16.18 5.35 -10.35
C LYS A 144 -14.88 5.84 -9.73
N LEU A 145 -14.47 7.07 -10.01
CA LEU A 145 -13.30 7.70 -9.40
C LEU A 145 -13.54 8.06 -7.92
N ARG A 146 -14.78 8.41 -7.55
CA ARG A 146 -15.20 8.68 -6.16
C ARG A 146 -15.40 7.40 -5.34
N MET A 147 -15.68 6.27 -5.97
CA MET A 147 -15.69 4.96 -5.33
C MET A 147 -14.28 4.61 -4.84
N GLY A 148 -13.97 4.99 -3.61
CA GLY A 148 -12.65 4.80 -3.01
C GLY A 148 -12.22 3.34 -2.90
N GLU A 149 -10.92 3.14 -2.63
CA GLU A 149 -10.31 1.83 -2.36
C GLU A 149 -11.07 0.99 -1.31
N ARG A 150 -11.58 -0.16 -1.76
CA ARG A 150 -12.19 -1.20 -0.92
C ARG A 150 -11.10 -2.06 -0.26
N ILE A 151 -11.14 -2.16 1.07
CA ILE A 151 -10.21 -2.99 1.87
C ILE A 151 -10.87 -4.33 2.18
N GLY A 152 -10.13 -5.42 2.00
CA GLY A 152 -10.61 -6.79 2.22
C GLY A 152 -11.07 -7.50 0.95
N GLY A 153 -10.92 -8.84 0.94
CA GLY A 153 -11.42 -9.70 -0.14
C GLY A 153 -12.95 -9.78 -0.16
N PHE A 154 -13.52 -10.19 -1.29
CA PHE A 154 -14.95 -10.50 -1.37
C PHE A 154 -15.31 -11.55 -0.31
N THR A 155 -16.30 -11.27 0.55
CA THR A 155 -17.07 -12.37 1.12
C THR A 155 -17.76 -13.03 -0.07
N SER A 156 -17.36 -14.27 -0.39
CA SER A 156 -18.05 -14.99 -1.46
C SER A 156 -19.54 -14.99 -1.14
N ALA A 157 -20.36 -14.45 -2.04
CA ALA A 157 -21.81 -14.37 -1.89
C ALA A 157 -22.45 -15.76 -1.64
N ASN A 158 -21.68 -16.83 -1.83
CA ASN A 158 -22.10 -18.20 -1.63
C ASN A 158 -22.01 -18.70 -0.16
N ARG A 159 -21.64 -17.86 0.82
CA ARG A 159 -21.58 -18.28 2.23
C ARG A 159 -22.95 -18.28 2.93
N THR A 160 -23.88 -17.43 2.49
CA THR A 160 -25.18 -17.25 3.16
C THR A 160 -26.19 -18.36 2.84
N LYS A 161 -25.95 -19.19 1.80
CA LYS A 161 -26.88 -20.28 1.43
C LYS A 161 -26.75 -21.57 2.24
N ARG A 162 -25.71 -21.75 3.06
CA ARG A 162 -25.48 -23.01 3.79
C ARG A 162 -26.09 -23.04 5.20
N THR A 163 -26.54 -21.90 5.75
CA THR A 163 -27.02 -21.83 7.13
C THR A 163 -28.53 -21.97 7.29
N GLU A 164 -29.31 -21.90 6.21
CA GLU A 164 -30.78 -22.02 6.27
C GLU A 164 -31.30 -23.41 5.81
N GLY A 165 -30.45 -24.27 5.26
CA GLY A 165 -30.87 -25.57 4.68
C GLY A 165 -30.72 -26.79 5.58
N SER A 166 -30.29 -26.66 6.84
CA SER A 166 -29.98 -27.82 7.71
C SER A 166 -30.88 -27.96 8.93
N ARG A 167 -32.06 -27.31 8.95
CA ARG A 167 -32.99 -27.40 10.10
C ARG A 167 -34.41 -27.88 9.76
N GLU A 168 -34.60 -28.51 8.61
CA GLU A 168 -35.85 -29.23 8.30
C GLU A 168 -35.57 -30.50 7.47
N LYS A 169 -35.40 -31.62 8.18
CA LYS A 169 -35.89 -32.95 7.80
C LYS A 169 -35.57 -33.94 8.92
N GLY A 170 -36.44 -33.91 9.93
CA GLY A 170 -36.74 -35.13 10.69
C GLY A 170 -37.71 -36.01 9.89
N ASP A 171 -37.69 -37.28 10.26
CA ASP A 171 -38.64 -38.36 9.95
C ASP A 171 -38.52 -39.16 8.63
N GLY A 172 -38.29 -40.47 8.82
CA GLY A 172 -38.79 -41.53 7.93
C GLY A 172 -37.77 -42.55 7.41
N GLY A 173 -37.64 -43.68 8.09
CA GLY A 173 -37.09 -44.93 7.52
C GLY A 173 -36.50 -45.83 8.62
N GLY A 174 -36.98 -47.03 8.91
CA GLY A 174 -37.56 -48.03 8.02
C GLY A 174 -36.67 -49.27 8.10
N SER A 175 -37.20 -50.32 8.74
CA SER A 175 -36.66 -51.68 8.93
C SER A 175 -35.79 -52.25 7.80
N GLY A 176 -34.73 -53.02 8.16
CA GLY A 176 -34.17 -54.01 7.25
C GLY A 176 -32.73 -54.49 7.49
N ARG A 177 -32.51 -55.27 8.56
CA ARG A 177 -31.77 -56.56 8.65
C ARG A 177 -31.19 -56.79 10.03
#